data_AF-A0A932NTT6-F1
#
_entry.id   AF-A0A932NTT6-F1
#
_cell.length_a   1.000
_cell.length_b   1.000
_cell.length_c   1.000
_cell.angle_alpha   90.00
_cell.angle_beta   90.00
_cell.angle_gamma   90.00
#
_symmetry.space_group_name_H-M   'P 1'
#
loop_
_entity.id
_entity.type
_entity.pdbx_description
1 polymer ?
#
loop_
_entity_poly.entity_id
_entity_poly.type
_entity_poly.pdbx_seq_one_letter_code
_entity_poly.pdbx_strand_id
1 'polypeptide(L)'
;MFCAKTDEEAVTKGLSGAQFFGFVFGWMHGHTTYGRDNVYREFRKRLDAEDSAQAREAATDLEPEDESARVLYRMGRRGMFMGSPTFIRENIRLYEAAHLDILNLFCQCGDRKHEDIMESLELFAKEVMPEFKDRHHLQQKWREEQLDGVKFPIHTSI
;
A
#
# COMPACT_ATOMS: atom_id res chain seq x y z
N MET A 1 0.32 3.76 0.26
CA MET A 1 -0.81 4.71 0.30
C MET A 1 -0.53 5.84 -0.67
N PHE A 2 -1.56 6.30 -1.38
CA PHE A 2 -1.50 7.50 -2.22
C PHE A 2 -2.90 8.14 -2.30
N CYS A 3 -3.06 9.34 -1.76
CA CYS A 3 -4.31 10.10 -1.71
C CYS A 3 -4.28 11.19 -2.79
N ALA A 4 -5.27 11.24 -3.65
CA ALA A 4 -5.41 12.31 -4.66
C ALA A 4 -6.84 12.85 -4.66
N LYS A 5 -7.15 13.89 -5.45
CA LYS A 5 -8.51 14.45 -5.45
C LYS A 5 -9.54 13.47 -5.99
N THR A 6 -9.15 12.65 -6.96
CA THR A 6 -9.99 11.58 -7.53
C THR A 6 -9.26 10.25 -7.53
N ASP A 7 -10.03 9.18 -7.69
CA ASP A 7 -9.50 7.82 -7.78
C ASP A 7 -8.61 7.64 -9.01
N GLU A 8 -8.98 8.23 -10.15
CA GLU A 8 -8.23 8.17 -11.40
C GLU A 8 -6.88 8.89 -11.28
N GLU A 9 -6.84 10.04 -10.63
CA GLU A 9 -5.60 10.78 -10.38
C GLU A 9 -4.66 9.96 -9.49
N ALA A 10 -5.19 9.36 -8.43
CA ALA A 10 -4.41 8.53 -7.51
C ALA A 10 -3.81 7.31 -8.22
N VAL A 11 -4.56 6.67 -9.12
CA VAL A 11 -4.06 5.56 -9.94
C VAL A 11 -2.98 6.05 -10.90
N THR A 12 -3.25 7.13 -11.62
CA THR A 12 -2.33 7.69 -12.63
C THR A 12 -0.97 8.04 -12.02
N LYS A 13 -0.97 8.70 -10.86
CA LYS A 13 0.25 9.12 -10.17
C LYS A 13 0.89 8.01 -9.33
N GLY A 14 0.08 7.08 -8.81
CA GLY A 14 0.50 6.18 -7.74
C GLY A 14 0.80 4.74 -8.15
N LEU A 15 0.19 4.24 -9.24
CA LEU A 15 0.16 2.80 -9.55
C LEU A 15 1.52 2.25 -9.98
N SER A 16 2.24 2.94 -10.88
CA SER A 16 3.58 2.53 -11.34
C SER A 16 4.53 2.26 -10.17
N GLY A 17 4.54 3.18 -9.20
CA GLY A 17 5.35 3.03 -7.99
C GLY A 17 4.95 1.83 -7.11
N ALA A 18 3.65 1.52 -7.01
CA ALA A 18 3.18 0.34 -6.28
C ALA A 18 3.53 -0.97 -6.99
N GLN A 19 3.39 -1.00 -8.32
CA GLN A 19 3.82 -2.13 -9.16
C GLN A 19 5.31 -2.39 -9.00
N PHE A 20 6.14 -1.35 -9.04
CA PHE A 20 7.57 -1.48 -8.80
C PHE A 20 7.88 -2.01 -7.40
N PHE A 21 7.18 -1.51 -6.36
CA PHE A 21 7.36 -1.99 -5.00
C PHE A 21 7.03 -3.49 -4.88
N GLY A 22 5.90 -3.95 -5.44
CA GLY A 22 5.55 -5.37 -5.49
C GLY A 22 6.57 -6.20 -6.26
N PHE A 23 7.05 -5.70 -7.40
CA PHE A 23 8.10 -6.35 -8.20
C PHE A 23 9.40 -6.53 -7.39
N VAL A 24 9.86 -5.47 -6.72
CA VAL A 24 11.08 -5.51 -5.89
C VAL A 24 10.94 -6.48 -4.73
N PHE A 25 9.77 -6.52 -4.08
CA PHE A 25 9.55 -7.46 -2.98
C PHE A 25 9.67 -8.91 -3.47
N GLY A 26 9.15 -9.23 -4.66
CA GLY A 26 9.35 -10.55 -5.28
C GLY A 26 10.82 -10.81 -5.63
N TRP A 27 11.51 -9.82 -6.19
CA TRP A 27 12.93 -9.89 -6.53
C TRP A 27 13.81 -10.19 -5.30
N MET A 28 13.53 -9.56 -4.16
CA MET A 28 14.28 -9.74 -2.91
C MET A 28 14.21 -11.15 -2.33
N HIS A 29 13.13 -11.89 -2.60
CA HIS A 29 12.95 -13.26 -2.13
C HIS A 29 13.41 -14.31 -3.16
N GLY A 30 13.85 -13.87 -4.35
CA GLY A 30 14.40 -14.71 -5.40
C GLY A 30 15.94 -14.73 -5.43
N HIS A 31 16.50 -15.25 -6.52
CA HIS A 31 17.95 -15.19 -6.75
C HIS A 31 18.37 -13.73 -6.99
N THR A 32 19.20 -13.20 -6.09
CA THR A 32 19.75 -11.85 -6.18
C THR A 32 21.26 -11.91 -6.39
N THR A 33 21.74 -11.15 -7.37
CA THR A 33 23.17 -10.89 -7.56
C THR A 33 23.48 -9.51 -7.01
N TYR A 34 23.69 -9.45 -5.69
CA TYR A 34 23.94 -8.19 -4.97
C TYR A 34 24.99 -7.31 -5.69
N GLY A 35 24.63 -6.05 -5.93
CA GLY A 35 25.49 -5.06 -6.58
C GLY A 35 25.71 -5.26 -8.08
N ARG A 36 25.12 -6.29 -8.71
CA ARG A 36 25.19 -6.51 -10.17
C ARG A 36 23.85 -6.34 -10.87
N ASP A 37 22.75 -6.54 -10.14
CA ASP A 37 21.41 -6.43 -10.71
C ASP A 37 20.96 -4.96 -10.85
N ASN A 38 20.34 -4.64 -11.99
CA ASN A 38 19.59 -3.40 -12.16
C ASN A 38 18.09 -3.71 -12.12
N VAL A 39 17.53 -3.77 -10.91
CA VAL A 39 16.15 -4.21 -10.67
C VAL A 39 15.12 -3.34 -11.38
N TYR A 40 15.35 -2.02 -11.46
CA TYR A 40 14.44 -1.11 -12.17
C TYR A 40 14.44 -1.35 -13.69
N ARG A 41 15.58 -1.69 -14.28
CA ARG A 41 15.66 -2.06 -15.70
C ARG A 41 14.87 -3.34 -15.98
N GLU A 42 14.97 -4.34 -15.11
CA GLU A 42 14.22 -5.60 -15.28
C GLU A 42 12.71 -5.39 -15.08
N PHE A 43 12.32 -4.53 -14.13
CA PHE A 43 10.93 -4.10 -13.98
C PHE A 43 10.38 -3.46 -15.26
N ARG A 44 11.12 -2.52 -15.87
CA ARG A 44 10.70 -1.85 -17.10
C ARG A 44 10.54 -2.81 -18.27
N LYS A 45 11.49 -3.73 -18.46
CA LYS A 45 11.37 -4.78 -19.50
C LYS A 45 10.11 -5.62 -19.32
N ARG A 46 9.76 -5.96 -18.07
CA ARG A 46 8.57 -6.73 -17.76
C ARG A 46 7.30 -5.94 -18.05
N LEU A 47 7.23 -4.66 -17.65
CA LEU A 47 6.10 -3.80 -18.00
C LEU A 47 5.93 -3.67 -19.52
N ASP A 48 7.01 -3.42 -20.26
CA ASP A 48 6.96 -3.31 -21.73
C ASP A 48 6.48 -4.61 -22.38
N ALA A 49 6.80 -5.77 -21.79
CA ALA A 49 6.30 -7.07 -22.23
C ALA A 49 4.82 -7.29 -21.83
N GLU A 50 4.41 -6.88 -20.64
CA GLU A 50 3.03 -6.96 -20.13
C GLU A 50 2.07 -5.95 -20.79
N ASP A 51 2.57 -4.82 -21.30
CA ASP A 51 1.81 -3.85 -22.09
C ASP A 51 1.67 -4.24 -23.57
N SER A 52 2.31 -5.34 -23.99
CA SER A 52 2.16 -5.89 -25.34
C SER A 52 0.72 -6.36 -25.58
N ALA A 53 0.27 -6.30 -26.83
CA ALA A 53 -1.08 -6.73 -27.22
C ALA A 53 -1.38 -8.19 -26.80
N GLN A 54 -0.36 -9.06 -26.80
CA GLN A 54 -0.44 -10.46 -26.40
C GLN A 54 -0.62 -10.66 -24.88
N ALA A 55 -0.07 -9.76 -24.05
CA ALA A 55 -0.25 -9.82 -22.61
C ALA A 55 -1.61 -9.28 -22.15
N ARG A 56 -2.20 -8.31 -22.87
CA ARG A 56 -3.60 -7.88 -22.66
C ARG A 56 -4.60 -9.00 -22.94
N GLU A 57 -4.28 -9.88 -23.88
CA GLU A 57 -5.08 -11.06 -24.23
C GLU A 57 -4.91 -12.21 -23.22
N ALA A 58 -3.73 -12.32 -22.59
CA ALA A 58 -3.40 -13.34 -21.59
C ALA A 58 -3.72 -12.97 -20.13
N ALA A 59 -4.09 -11.71 -19.84
CA ALA A 59 -4.44 -11.23 -18.51
C ALA A 59 -5.83 -11.72 -18.02
N THR A 60 -6.18 -12.96 -18.32
CA THR A 60 -7.35 -13.67 -17.81
C THR A 60 -7.05 -14.25 -16.42
N ASP A 61 -7.31 -13.44 -15.40
CA ASP A 61 -8.01 -13.76 -14.14
C ASP A 61 -7.71 -15.05 -13.36
N LEU A 62 -6.46 -15.44 -13.13
CA LEU A 62 -6.17 -16.39 -12.03
C LEU A 62 -5.15 -15.81 -11.06
N GLU A 63 -5.66 -15.47 -9.88
CA GLU A 63 -4.83 -15.13 -8.73
C GLU A 63 -3.95 -16.34 -8.37
N PRO A 64 -2.64 -16.15 -8.12
CA PRO A 64 -1.76 -17.26 -7.75
C PRO A 64 -2.29 -18.02 -6.53
N GLU A 65 -2.25 -19.36 -6.57
CA GLU A 65 -2.67 -20.20 -5.45
C GLU A 65 -1.69 -20.15 -4.28
N ASP A 66 -0.40 -19.98 -4.57
CA ASP A 66 0.63 -19.82 -3.55
C ASP A 66 0.46 -18.49 -2.80
N GLU A 67 0.36 -18.54 -1.48
CA GLU A 67 0.08 -17.37 -0.65
C GLU A 67 1.14 -16.27 -0.80
N SER A 68 2.41 -16.65 -0.91
CA SER A 68 3.51 -15.68 -1.04
C SER A 68 3.44 -14.96 -2.38
N ALA A 69 3.19 -15.70 -3.46
CA ALA A 69 2.97 -15.16 -4.80
C ALA A 69 1.68 -14.33 -4.87
N ARG A 70 0.63 -14.72 -4.15
CA ARG A 70 -0.64 -14.00 -4.08
C ARG A 70 -0.51 -12.66 -3.38
N VAL A 71 0.21 -12.62 -2.25
CA VAL A 71 0.49 -11.38 -1.52
C VAL A 71 1.27 -10.41 -2.41
N LEU A 72 2.31 -10.90 -3.09
CA LEU A 72 3.07 -10.13 -4.09
C LEU A 72 2.20 -9.62 -5.24
N TYR A 73 1.33 -10.49 -5.77
CA TYR A 73 0.38 -10.15 -6.83
C TYR A 73 -0.58 -9.03 -6.41
N ARG A 74 -1.11 -9.08 -5.18
CA ARG A 74 -1.98 -8.03 -4.61
C ARG A 74 -1.23 -6.72 -4.35
N MET A 75 0.03 -6.79 -3.88
CA MET A 75 0.85 -5.61 -3.59
C MET A 75 1.12 -4.73 -4.82
N GLY A 76 1.15 -5.32 -6.02
CA GLY A 76 1.34 -4.60 -7.29
C GLY A 76 0.08 -3.97 -7.88
N ARG A 77 -1.12 -4.20 -7.32
CA ARG A 77 -2.37 -3.64 -7.85
C ARG A 77 -2.73 -2.30 -7.19
N ARG A 78 -3.73 -1.60 -7.73
CA ARG A 78 -4.40 -0.50 -7.01
C ARG A 78 -4.90 -1.06 -5.67
N GLY A 79 -4.20 -0.72 -4.59
CA GLY A 79 -4.58 -1.15 -3.24
C GLY A 79 -5.74 -0.32 -2.67
N MET A 80 -6.30 -0.78 -1.55
CA MET A 80 -7.41 -0.13 -0.82
C MET A 80 -7.07 1.27 -0.27
N PHE A 81 -5.80 1.68 -0.32
CA PHE A 81 -5.32 2.98 0.16
C PHE A 81 -4.72 3.82 -0.98
N MET A 82 -5.23 3.64 -2.21
CA MET A 82 -4.89 4.44 -3.38
C MET A 82 -6.17 4.96 -4.03
N GLY A 83 -6.51 6.23 -3.78
CA GLY A 83 -7.75 6.82 -4.26
C GLY A 83 -8.04 8.21 -3.69
N SER A 84 -9.28 8.64 -3.86
CA SER A 84 -9.83 9.85 -3.25
C SER A 84 -9.91 9.76 -1.72
N PRO A 85 -10.05 10.89 -0.99
CA PRO A 85 -10.26 10.87 0.46
C PRO A 85 -11.48 10.04 0.88
N THR A 86 -12.56 10.05 0.09
CA THR A 86 -13.76 9.26 0.36
C THR A 86 -13.45 7.77 0.25
N PHE A 87 -12.84 7.34 -0.86
CA PHE A 87 -12.45 5.95 -1.06
C PHE A 87 -11.54 5.46 0.08
N ILE A 88 -10.53 6.24 0.46
CA ILE A 88 -9.59 5.85 1.52
C ILE A 88 -10.31 5.78 2.89
N ARG A 89 -11.21 6.72 3.21
CA ARG A 89 -12.00 6.69 4.46
C ARG A 89 -12.84 5.42 4.56
N GLU A 90 -13.57 5.09 3.52
CA GLU A 90 -14.42 3.89 3.48
C GLU A 90 -13.61 2.64 3.74
N ASN A 91 -12.41 2.55 3.15
CA ASN A 91 -11.52 1.43 3.39
C ASN A 91 -10.97 1.42 4.83
N ILE A 92 -10.51 2.55 5.39
CA ILE A 92 -10.00 2.61 6.77
C ILE A 92 -11.09 2.23 7.79
N ARG A 93 -12.36 2.60 7.57
CA ARG A 93 -13.48 2.20 8.44
C ARG A 93 -13.61 0.68 8.59
N LEU A 94 -13.27 -0.10 7.57
CA LEU A 94 -13.26 -1.56 7.65
C LEU A 94 -12.17 -2.06 8.62
N TYR A 95 -11.00 -1.41 8.62
CA TYR A 95 -9.91 -1.75 9.55
C TYR A 95 -10.20 -1.25 10.97
N GLU A 96 -10.79 -0.06 11.13
CA GLU A 96 -11.28 0.45 12.42
C GLU A 96 -12.31 -0.51 13.02
N ALA A 97 -13.28 -0.98 12.22
CA ALA A 97 -14.29 -1.95 12.66
C ALA A 97 -13.71 -3.33 13.01
N ALA A 98 -12.54 -3.67 12.45
CA ALA A 98 -11.79 -4.86 12.80
C ALA A 98 -10.83 -4.66 13.99
N HIS A 99 -10.92 -3.52 14.68
CA HIS A 99 -10.08 -3.15 15.81
C HIS A 99 -8.57 -3.14 15.49
N LEU A 100 -8.19 -2.74 14.28
CA LEU A 100 -6.78 -2.56 13.95
C LEU A 100 -6.21 -1.34 14.67
N ASP A 101 -5.18 -1.55 15.50
CA ASP A 101 -4.61 -0.48 16.33
C ASP A 101 -3.61 0.43 15.59
N ILE A 102 -2.96 -0.07 14.53
CA ILE A 102 -1.91 0.68 13.80
C ILE A 102 -2.03 0.45 12.28
N LEU A 103 -2.07 1.54 11.52
CA LEU A 103 -1.90 1.56 10.07
C LEU A 103 -0.52 2.12 9.70
N ASN A 104 0.31 1.33 9.02
CA ASN A 104 1.59 1.78 8.48
C ASN A 104 1.44 2.16 7.00
N LEU A 105 1.81 3.40 6.65
CA LEU A 105 1.57 3.97 5.33
C LEU A 105 2.88 4.10 4.53
N PHE A 106 3.12 3.17 3.61
CA PHE A 106 4.21 3.27 2.63
C PHE A 106 3.82 4.24 1.51
N CYS A 107 4.38 5.44 1.52
CA CYS A 107 4.04 6.50 0.57
C CYS A 107 5.08 6.68 -0.54
N GLN A 108 6.36 6.46 -0.23
CA GLN A 108 7.45 6.48 -1.21
C GLN A 108 7.65 5.08 -1.80
N CYS A 109 7.11 4.88 -2.99
CA CYS A 109 7.24 3.63 -3.74
C CYS A 109 7.61 3.96 -5.18
N GLY A 110 8.70 3.37 -5.69
CA GLY A 110 9.14 3.49 -7.07
C GLY A 110 9.37 4.91 -7.55
N ASP A 111 8.74 5.26 -8.67
CA ASP A 111 8.98 6.48 -9.45
C ASP A 111 8.04 7.65 -9.10
N ARG A 112 7.32 7.57 -7.97
CA ARG A 112 6.48 8.69 -7.50
C ARG A 112 7.32 9.94 -7.30
N LYS A 113 6.87 11.05 -7.87
CA LYS A 113 7.50 12.36 -7.67
C LYS A 113 7.39 12.76 -6.21
N HIS A 114 8.38 13.50 -5.74
CA HIS A 114 8.40 13.98 -4.36
C HIS A 114 7.19 14.88 -4.06
N GLU A 115 6.88 15.79 -4.98
CA GLU A 115 5.79 16.76 -4.87
C GLU A 115 4.44 16.03 -4.74
N ASP A 116 4.21 15.02 -5.58
CA ASP A 116 3.02 14.18 -5.55
C ASP A 116 2.87 13.43 -4.21
N ILE A 117 3.98 12.95 -3.62
CA ILE A 117 3.96 12.30 -2.29
C ILE A 117 3.57 13.32 -1.22
N MET A 118 4.15 14.53 -1.25
CA MET A 118 3.86 15.57 -0.26
C MET A 118 2.41 16.05 -0.34
N GLU A 119 1.90 16.29 -1.55
CA GLU A 119 0.49 16.62 -1.78
C GLU A 119 -0.45 15.53 -1.26
N SER A 120 -0.13 14.26 -1.52
CA SER A 120 -0.89 13.11 -1.02
C SER A 120 -0.92 13.04 0.50
N LEU A 121 0.23 13.23 1.15
CA LEU A 121 0.33 13.23 2.62
C LEU A 121 -0.47 14.38 3.24
N GLU A 122 -0.37 15.58 2.65
CA GLU A 122 -1.11 16.75 3.12
C GLU A 122 -2.63 16.55 2.96
N LEU A 123 -3.08 16.06 1.80
CA LEU A 123 -4.49 15.79 1.55
C LEU A 123 -5.04 14.72 2.49
N PHE A 124 -4.31 13.61 2.66
CA PHE A 124 -4.68 12.58 3.63
C PHE A 124 -4.80 13.14 5.05
N ALA A 125 -3.84 13.97 5.46
CA ALA A 125 -3.82 14.54 6.79
C ALA A 125 -4.98 15.51 7.06
N LYS A 126 -5.40 16.26 6.04
CA LYS A 126 -6.51 17.22 6.14
C LYS A 126 -7.89 16.57 6.03
N GLU A 127 -8.06 15.64 5.09
CA GLU A 127 -9.39 15.18 4.67
C GLU A 127 -9.78 13.79 5.21
N VAL A 128 -8.80 12.98 5.61
CA VAL A 128 -9.01 11.58 6.02
C VAL A 128 -8.72 11.40 7.51
N MET A 129 -7.53 11.81 7.95
CA MET A 129 -7.04 11.55 9.31
C MET A 129 -7.94 12.09 10.44
N PRO A 130 -8.56 13.29 10.35
CA PRO A 130 -9.32 13.84 11.47
C PRO A 130 -10.47 12.95 11.91
N GLU A 131 -11.18 12.33 10.95
CA GLU A 131 -12.33 11.46 11.24
C GLU A 131 -11.99 10.33 12.23
N PHE A 132 -10.82 9.70 12.06
CA PHE A 132 -10.38 8.57 12.88
C PHE A 132 -9.72 9.05 14.17
N LYS A 133 -9.00 10.18 14.13
CA LYS A 133 -8.43 10.79 15.34
C LYS A 133 -9.51 11.17 16.34
N ASP A 134 -10.63 11.72 15.88
CA ASP A 134 -11.74 12.11 16.75
C ASP A 134 -12.33 10.91 17.51
N ARG A 135 -12.31 9.72 16.90
CA ARG A 135 -12.85 8.48 17.48
C ARG A 135 -11.82 7.55 18.11
N HIS A 136 -10.53 7.82 17.96
CA HIS A 136 -9.44 6.94 18.42
C HIS A 136 -9.54 6.54 19.91
N HIS A 137 -10.09 7.44 20.74
CA HIS A 137 -10.33 7.17 22.16
C HIS A 137 -11.25 5.96 22.43
N LEU A 138 -12.14 5.62 21.50
CA LEU A 138 -13.06 4.47 21.63
C LEU A 138 -12.34 3.12 21.53
N GLN A 139 -11.18 3.08 20.87
CA GLN A 139 -10.37 1.88 20.66
C GLN A 139 -9.51 1.51 21.89
N GLN A 140 -9.33 2.46 22.82
CA GLN A 140 -8.36 2.32 23.93
C GLN A 140 -8.66 1.11 24.83
N LYS A 141 -9.94 0.87 25.14
CA LYS A 141 -10.34 -0.28 25.96
C LYS A 141 -9.95 -1.61 25.30
N TRP A 142 -10.25 -1.78 24.00
CA TRP A 142 -9.87 -2.99 23.27
C TRP A 142 -8.36 -3.19 23.31
N ARG A 143 -7.59 -2.13 23.05
CA ARG A 143 -6.13 -2.17 23.07
C ARG A 143 -5.57 -2.54 24.44
N GLU A 144 -6.12 -1.98 25.52
CA GLU A 144 -5.75 -2.34 26.89
C GLU A 144 -5.96 -3.83 27.16
N GLU A 145 -7.09 -4.39 26.72
CA GLU A 145 -7.38 -5.82 26.83
C GLU A 145 -6.40 -6.68 26.02
N GLN A 146 -6.03 -6.27 24.79
CA GLN A 146 -5.07 -7.01 23.95
C GLN A 146 -3.64 -6.97 24.48
N LEU A 147 -3.27 -5.91 25.19
CA LEU A 147 -1.94 -5.73 25.75
C LEU A 147 -1.83 -6.23 27.19
N ASP A 148 -2.91 -6.74 27.77
CA ASP A 148 -2.87 -7.34 29.10
C ASP A 148 -1.89 -8.53 29.14
N GLY A 149 -1.09 -8.60 30.20
CA GLY A 149 -0.07 -9.63 30.37
C GLY A 149 1.19 -9.46 29.49
N VAL A 150 1.32 -8.38 28.70
CA VAL A 150 2.58 -8.09 27.99
C VAL A 150 3.70 -7.84 29.02
N LYS A 151 4.75 -8.66 28.95
CA LYS A 151 5.85 -8.67 29.93
C LYS A 151 6.71 -7.40 29.94
N PHE A 152 6.65 -6.61 28.89
CA PHE A 152 7.48 -5.42 28.71
C PHE A 152 6.66 -4.14 28.97
N PRO A 153 7.30 -3.07 29.48
CA PRO A 153 6.65 -1.78 29.61
C PRO A 153 6.04 -1.31 28.27
N ILE A 154 4.76 -0.96 28.29
CA ILE A 154 4.06 -0.42 27.14
C ILE A 154 4.31 1.09 27.09
N HIS A 155 5.28 1.51 26.28
CA HIS A 155 5.54 2.93 26.00
C HIS A 155 4.91 3.30 24.67
N THR A 156 3.67 3.78 24.70
CA THR A 156 2.96 4.23 23.49
C THR A 156 2.67 5.73 23.55
N SER A 157 2.88 6.41 22.43
CA SER A 157 2.37 7.77 22.18
C SER A 157 1.11 7.76 21.29
N ILE A 158 0.65 6.56 20.92
CA ILE A 158 -0.56 6.25 20.15
C ILE A 158 -1.65 5.81 21.11
#